data_AF-A0A354Z8F4-F1
#
_entry.id   AF-A0A354Z8F4-F1
#
_cell.length_a   1.000
_cell.length_b   1.000
_cell.length_c   1.000
_cell.angle_alpha   90.00
_cell.angle_beta   90.00
_cell.angle_gamma   90.00
#
_symmetry.space_group_name_H-M   'P 1'
#
loop_
_entity.id
_entity.type
_entity.pdbx_description
1 polymer ?
#
loop_
_entity_poly.entity_id
_entity_poly.type
_entity_poly.pdbx_seq_one_letter_code
_entity_poly.pdbx_strand_id
1 'polypeptide(L)'
;MFTDDPYRRSCQATVIDRDHDSIALDATVCYPTGGGQPGDTGRLTLPDGQVLTILDTRRDRETGRIRHRLSGSTEDLPAPGSTVEIAIDWQRRHRHMRMHTALHLLSAVVKAGVTGGNLGADSGRLDFDTGGAGLTGLALSR
;
A
#
# COMPACT_ATOMS: atom_id res chain seq x y z
N MET A 1 5.64 11.44 5.91
CA MET A 1 5.14 10.51 4.87
C MET A 1 4.56 9.27 5.55
N PHE A 2 4.12 8.25 4.80
CA PHE A 2 3.51 7.03 5.37
C PHE A 2 4.40 6.27 6.38
N THR A 3 5.72 6.48 6.35
CA THR A 3 6.67 5.97 7.35
C THR A 3 6.66 6.76 8.66
N ASP A 4 6.46 8.08 8.58
CA ASP A 4 6.60 8.99 9.72
C ASP A 4 5.26 9.23 10.41
N ASP A 5 4.18 9.21 9.62
CA ASP A 5 2.81 9.41 10.07
C ASP A 5 1.89 8.47 9.26
N PRO A 6 1.66 7.23 9.74
CA PRO A 6 0.85 6.24 9.04
C PRO A 6 -0.65 6.58 9.02
N TYR A 7 -1.07 7.57 9.81
CA TYR A 7 -2.46 8.04 9.87
C TYR A 7 -2.73 9.24 8.96
N ARG A 8 -1.69 9.82 8.35
CA ARG A 8 -1.84 10.86 7.32
C ARG A 8 -2.59 10.30 6.12
N ARG A 9 -3.67 10.99 5.75
CA ARG A 9 -4.60 10.53 4.69
C ARG A 9 -4.43 11.26 3.37
N SER A 10 -3.89 12.48 3.42
CA SER A 10 -3.64 13.28 2.23
C SER A 10 -2.36 14.09 2.34
N CYS A 11 -1.84 14.51 1.20
CA CYS A 11 -0.76 15.49 1.08
C CYS A 11 -0.80 16.19 -0.27
N GLN A 12 -0.24 17.40 -0.33
CA GLN A 12 0.19 18.00 -1.58
C GLN A 12 1.55 17.43 -2.01
N ALA A 13 1.75 17.29 -3.30
CA ALA A 13 2.98 16.80 -3.90
C ALA A 13 3.20 17.42 -5.29
N THR A 14 4.43 17.33 -5.78
CA THR A 14 4.81 17.73 -7.13
C THR A 14 5.04 16.48 -7.98
N VAL A 15 4.50 16.47 -9.20
CA VAL A 15 4.82 15.43 -10.19
C VAL A 15 6.28 15.59 -10.62
N ILE A 16 7.08 14.53 -10.47
CA ILE A 16 8.50 14.55 -10.86
C ILE A 16 8.77 13.75 -12.13
N ASP A 17 7.85 12.85 -12.49
CA ASP A 17 7.99 11.99 -13.67
C ASP A 17 6.63 11.43 -14.09
N ARG A 18 6.49 11.14 -15.39
CA ARG A 18 5.30 10.53 -15.99
C ARG A 18 5.73 9.39 -16.91
N ASP A 19 5.10 8.24 -16.77
CA ASP A 19 5.31 7.08 -17.64
C ASP A 19 4.00 6.35 -17.90
N HIS A 20 3.60 6.31 -19.19
CA HIS A 20 2.36 5.71 -19.67
C HIS A 20 1.12 6.13 -18.85
N ASP A 21 0.56 5.22 -18.04
CA ASP A 21 -0.63 5.41 -17.20
C ASP A 21 -0.26 5.72 -15.72
N SER A 22 1.00 6.09 -15.46
CA SER A 22 1.53 6.27 -14.12
C SER A 22 2.35 7.55 -13.96
N ILE A 23 2.42 8.03 -12.72
CA ILE A 23 3.26 9.17 -12.32
C ILE A 23 4.13 8.84 -11.11
N ALA A 24 5.27 9.52 -10.99
CA ALA A 24 6.04 9.60 -9.76
C ALA A 24 5.95 11.00 -9.16
N LEU A 25 6.09 11.07 -7.84
CA LEU A 25 5.94 12.30 -7.06
C LEU A 25 7.15 12.48 -6.14
N ASP A 26 7.41 13.73 -5.75
CA ASP A 26 8.41 14.07 -4.73
C ASP A 26 8.03 13.56 -3.33
N ALA A 27 6.71 13.45 -3.09
CA ALA A 27 6.10 13.10 -1.82
C ALA A 27 4.85 12.24 -2.04
N THR A 28 4.59 11.29 -1.14
CA THR A 28 3.32 10.54 -1.17
C THR A 28 2.94 9.97 0.19
N VAL A 29 1.63 9.92 0.44
CA VAL A 29 0.99 9.18 1.55
C VAL A 29 0.63 7.75 1.16
N CYS A 30 0.67 7.42 -0.14
CA CYS A 30 0.36 6.10 -0.65
C CYS A 30 1.48 5.10 -0.31
N TYR A 31 1.10 3.98 0.29
CA TYR A 31 2.00 2.86 0.54
C TYR A 31 2.14 2.05 -0.76
N PRO A 32 3.36 1.83 -1.28
CA PRO A 32 3.56 0.99 -2.44
C PRO A 32 3.41 -0.49 -2.06
N THR A 33 2.93 -1.31 -3.00
CA THR A 33 2.85 -2.78 -2.82
C THR A 33 4.14 -3.33 -2.19
N GLY A 34 4.03 -4.12 -1.12
CA GLY A 34 5.16 -4.64 -0.36
C GLY A 34 4.75 -5.60 0.74
N GLY A 35 5.60 -6.60 1.06
CA GLY A 35 5.34 -7.56 2.14
C GLY A 35 4.04 -8.37 1.98
N GLY A 36 3.57 -8.57 0.75
CA GLY A 36 2.28 -9.19 0.46
C GLY A 36 1.06 -8.28 0.63
N GLN A 37 1.25 -6.99 0.99
CA GLN A 37 0.21 -5.96 1.00
C GLN A 37 0.05 -5.33 -0.38
N PRO A 38 -1.17 -5.28 -0.94
CA PRO A 38 -1.49 -4.48 -2.09
C PRO A 38 -1.17 -3.00 -1.87
N GLY A 39 -0.74 -2.34 -2.95
CA GLY A 39 -0.55 -0.91 -2.97
C GLY A 39 -1.82 -0.15 -2.62
N ASP A 40 -1.62 1.05 -2.12
CA ASP A 40 -2.73 1.94 -1.84
C ASP A 40 -3.43 2.42 -3.10
N THR A 41 -4.73 2.62 -2.93
CA THR A 41 -5.63 3.26 -3.89
C THR A 41 -6.12 4.57 -3.31
N GLY A 42 -6.68 5.43 -4.15
CA GLY A 42 -7.11 6.74 -3.69
C GLY A 42 -7.49 7.66 -4.83
N ARG A 43 -7.32 8.95 -4.61
CA ARG A 43 -7.63 10.00 -5.57
C ARG A 43 -6.46 10.96 -5.69
N LEU A 44 -6.31 11.50 -6.89
CA LEU A 44 -5.40 12.58 -7.22
C LEU A 44 -6.22 13.72 -7.78
N THR A 45 -6.15 14.88 -7.13
CA THR A 45 -6.86 16.10 -7.53
C THR A 45 -5.87 17.08 -8.17
N LEU A 46 -6.18 17.49 -9.39
CA LEU A 46 -5.41 18.45 -10.17
C LEU A 46 -5.78 19.90 -9.77
N PRO A 47 -4.95 20.91 -10.12
CA PRO A 47 -5.23 22.31 -9.79
C PRO A 47 -6.56 22.86 -10.35
N ASP A 48 -7.03 22.32 -11.47
CA ASP A 48 -8.29 22.69 -12.11
C ASP A 48 -9.52 21.98 -11.48
N GLY A 49 -9.29 21.15 -10.46
CA GLY A 49 -10.32 20.37 -9.78
C GLY A 49 -10.63 19.03 -10.41
N GLN A 50 -10.00 18.67 -11.54
CA GLN A 50 -10.14 17.33 -12.11
C GLN A 50 -9.63 16.28 -11.12
N VAL A 51 -10.34 15.15 -11.02
CA VAL A 51 -9.98 14.05 -10.12
C VAL A 51 -9.71 12.79 -10.91
N LEU A 52 -8.51 12.26 -10.76
CA LEU A 52 -8.11 10.95 -11.27
C LEU A 52 -8.11 9.92 -10.13
N THR A 53 -8.48 8.68 -10.44
CA THR A 53 -8.42 7.59 -9.46
C THR A 53 -7.02 6.99 -9.45
N ILE A 54 -6.42 6.84 -8.27
CA ILE A 54 -5.21 6.03 -8.07
C ILE A 54 -5.65 4.56 -7.97
N LEU A 55 -5.36 3.81 -9.02
CA LEU A 55 -5.74 2.41 -9.18
C LEU A 55 -4.79 1.44 -8.47
N ASP A 56 -3.52 1.80 -8.37
CA ASP A 56 -2.49 1.00 -7.69
C ASP A 56 -1.27 1.88 -7.40
N THR A 57 -0.52 1.52 -6.36
CA THR A 57 0.74 2.18 -5.99
C THR A 57 1.84 1.13 -5.90
N ARG A 58 2.94 1.31 -6.63
CA ARG A 58 4.05 0.35 -6.69
C ARG A 58 5.38 1.05 -6.57
N ARG A 59 6.36 0.32 -6.03
CA ARG A 59 7.77 0.73 -6.12
C ARG A 59 8.34 0.17 -7.41
N ASP A 60 8.83 1.07 -8.25
CA ASP A 60 9.59 0.74 -9.44
C ASP A 60 10.91 0.07 -9.03
N ARG A 61 11.22 -1.10 -9.60
CA ARG A 61 12.38 -1.91 -9.18
C ARG A 61 13.71 -1.39 -9.70
N GLU A 62 13.69 -0.65 -10.80
CA GLU A 62 14.91 -0.15 -11.46
C GLU A 62 15.30 1.21 -10.89
N THR A 63 14.33 2.11 -10.74
CA THR A 63 14.53 3.48 -10.29
C THR A 63 14.33 3.67 -8.78
N GLY A 64 13.68 2.71 -8.11
CA GLY A 64 13.30 2.81 -6.70
C GLY A 64 12.15 3.79 -6.41
N ARG A 65 11.65 4.51 -7.43
CA ARG A 65 10.58 5.52 -7.30
C ARG A 65 9.25 4.87 -6.95
N ILE A 66 8.39 5.61 -6.25
CA ILE A 66 7.00 5.19 -6.05
C ILE A 66 6.17 5.71 -7.23
N ARG A 67 5.55 4.78 -7.95
CA ARG A 67 4.69 4.99 -9.11
C ARG A 67 3.23 4.83 -8.70
N HIS A 68 2.39 5.78 -9.13
CA HIS A 68 0.96 5.78 -8.91
C HIS A 68 0.29 5.57 -10.26
N ARG A 69 -0.36 4.42 -10.46
CA ARG A 69 -1.13 4.15 -11.67
C ARG A 69 -2.49 4.82 -11.58
N LEU A 70 -2.87 5.55 -12.61
CA LEU A 70 -4.07 6.38 -12.64
C LEU A 70 -5.11 5.85 -13.63
N SER A 71 -6.37 6.21 -13.45
CA SER A 71 -7.48 5.76 -14.31
C SER A 71 -7.57 6.49 -15.66
N GLY A 72 -6.79 7.55 -15.87
CA GLY A 72 -6.82 8.37 -17.09
C GLY A 72 -5.91 7.83 -18.19
N SER A 73 -6.05 8.40 -19.39
CA SER A 73 -5.10 8.20 -20.48
C SER A 73 -3.84 9.03 -20.25
N THR A 74 -2.75 8.74 -20.97
CA THR A 74 -1.48 9.50 -20.88
C THR A 74 -1.67 11.02 -21.04
N GLU A 75 -2.65 11.44 -21.83
CA GLU A 75 -3.00 12.84 -22.08
C GLU A 75 -3.68 13.51 -20.87
N ASP A 76 -4.40 12.74 -20.04
CA ASP A 76 -5.06 13.23 -18.83
C ASP A 76 -4.07 13.40 -17.66
N LEU A 77 -2.86 12.84 -17.77
CA LEU A 77 -1.91 12.83 -16.67
C LEU A 77 -1.21 14.18 -16.52
N PRO A 78 -1.11 14.69 -15.27
CA PRO A 78 -0.42 15.95 -15.01
C PRO A 78 1.05 15.88 -15.43
N ALA A 79 1.56 16.98 -15.99
CA ALA A 79 2.94 17.07 -16.43
C ALA A 79 3.91 17.13 -15.24
N PRO A 80 5.18 16.70 -15.40
CA PRO A 80 6.22 17.00 -14.42
C PRO A 80 6.26 18.49 -14.08
N GLY A 81 6.37 18.81 -12.80
CA GLY A 81 6.28 20.16 -12.24
C GLY A 81 4.88 20.58 -11.77
N SER A 82 3.82 19.85 -12.13
CA SER A 82 2.47 20.13 -11.63
C SER A 82 2.33 19.81 -10.14
N THR A 83 1.72 20.72 -9.38
CA THR A 83 1.28 20.47 -8.00
C THR A 83 -0.06 19.76 -7.99
N VAL A 84 -0.18 18.70 -7.19
CA VAL A 84 -1.40 17.88 -7.07
C VAL A 84 -1.70 17.61 -5.60
N GLU A 85 -2.97 17.35 -5.27
CA GLU A 85 -3.35 16.82 -3.96
C GLU A 85 -3.66 15.33 -4.09
N ILE A 86 -3.15 14.53 -3.15
CA ILE A 86 -3.41 13.09 -3.10
C ILE A 86 -4.09 12.74 -1.80
N ALA A 87 -5.12 11.90 -1.89
CA ALA A 87 -5.81 11.34 -0.75
C ALA A 87 -6.00 9.82 -0.93
N ILE A 88 -5.61 9.04 0.07
CA ILE A 88 -5.77 7.57 0.05
C ILE A 88 -7.21 7.15 0.39
N ASP A 89 -7.62 5.98 -0.07
CA ASP A 89 -8.78 5.27 0.49
C ASP A 89 -8.45 4.84 1.92
N TRP A 90 -8.79 5.72 2.87
CA TRP A 90 -8.47 5.52 4.28
C TRP A 90 -9.11 4.25 4.85
N GLN A 91 -10.34 3.91 4.45
CA GLN A 91 -11.01 2.74 4.99
C GLN A 91 -10.28 1.47 4.57
N ARG A 92 -9.86 1.38 3.31
CA ARG A 92 -9.05 0.27 2.81
C ARG A 92 -7.68 0.22 3.47
N ARG A 93 -6.96 1.35 3.56
CA ARG A 93 -5.66 1.43 4.24
C ARG A 93 -5.75 0.96 5.69
N HIS A 94 -6.74 1.45 6.43
CA HIS A 94 -6.89 1.11 7.84
C HIS A 94 -7.23 -0.38 8.04
N ARG A 95 -8.01 -0.98 7.13
CA ARG A 95 -8.22 -2.44 7.10
C ARG A 95 -6.91 -3.19 6.89
N HIS A 96 -6.06 -2.77 5.95
CA HIS A 96 -4.72 -3.36 5.78
C HIS A 96 -3.86 -3.25 7.04
N MET A 97 -3.82 -2.07 7.69
CA MET A 97 -3.04 -1.87 8.93
C MET A 97 -3.49 -2.83 10.04
N ARG A 98 -4.81 -3.01 10.21
CA ARG A 98 -5.37 -3.96 11.17
C ARG A 98 -5.01 -5.39 10.84
N MET A 99 -5.13 -5.79 9.56
CA MET A 99 -4.78 -7.14 9.11
C MET A 99 -3.29 -7.41 9.32
N HIS A 100 -2.42 -6.48 8.94
CA HIS A 100 -0.97 -6.57 9.12
C HIS A 100 -0.61 -6.76 10.60
N THR A 101 -1.24 -5.98 11.49
CA THR A 101 -1.06 -6.14 12.94
C THR A 101 -1.53 -7.51 13.42
N ALA A 102 -2.69 -7.99 12.94
CA ALA A 102 -3.20 -9.31 13.30
C ALA A 102 -2.27 -10.46 12.84
N LEU A 103 -1.68 -10.36 11.65
CA LEU A 103 -0.70 -11.32 11.16
C LEU A 103 0.57 -11.31 12.01
N HIS A 104 1.06 -10.14 12.44
CA HIS A 104 2.19 -10.09 13.37
C HIS A 104 1.89 -10.72 14.73
N LEU A 105 0.69 -10.49 15.27
CA LEU A 105 0.25 -11.14 16.50
C LEU A 105 0.17 -12.67 16.33
N LEU A 106 -0.38 -13.15 15.20
CA LEU A 106 -0.40 -14.58 14.88
C LEU A 106 1.03 -15.17 14.83
N SER A 107 1.96 -14.46 14.17
CA SER A 107 3.37 -14.86 14.11
C SER A 107 4.06 -14.87 15.48
N ALA A 108 3.62 -14.06 16.45
CA ALA A 108 4.19 -14.07 17.79
C ALA A 108 3.73 -15.29 18.62
N VAL A 109 2.51 -15.77 18.36
CA VAL A 109 1.92 -16.91 19.07
C VAL A 109 2.38 -18.23 18.44
N VAL A 110 2.41 -18.33 17.12
CA VAL A 110 2.87 -19.54 16.42
C VAL A 110 4.39 -19.63 16.49
N LYS A 111 4.91 -20.64 17.21
CA LYS A 111 6.35 -20.85 17.42
C LYS A 111 7.01 -21.57 16.23
N ALA A 112 6.88 -20.99 15.05
CA ALA A 112 7.44 -21.50 13.80
C ALA A 112 7.92 -20.33 12.94
N GLY A 113 8.89 -20.59 12.06
CA GLY A 113 9.40 -19.57 11.13
C GLY A 113 8.35 -19.23 10.07
N VAL A 114 8.13 -17.95 9.79
CA VAL A 114 7.27 -17.52 8.68
C VAL A 114 8.03 -17.70 7.37
N THR A 115 7.47 -18.44 6.43
CA THR A 115 8.06 -18.70 5.10
C THR A 115 7.38 -17.93 3.98
N GLY A 116 6.19 -17.40 4.23
CA GLY A 116 5.43 -16.65 3.25
C GLY A 116 4.18 -16.02 3.86
N GLY A 117 3.55 -15.14 3.10
CA GLY A 117 2.31 -14.51 3.50
C GLY A 117 1.78 -13.52 2.48
N ASN A 118 0.51 -13.22 2.61
CA ASN A 118 -0.17 -12.17 1.87
C ASN A 118 -1.24 -11.55 2.75
N LEU A 119 -1.53 -10.26 2.53
CA LEU A 119 -2.65 -9.61 3.19
C LEU A 119 -3.50 -8.85 2.19
N GLY A 120 -4.81 -8.88 2.40
CA GLY A 120 -5.79 -8.03 1.76
C GLY A 120 -6.57 -7.24 2.80
N ALA A 121 -7.57 -6.50 2.35
CA ALA A 121 -8.42 -5.71 3.24
C ALA A 121 -9.28 -6.59 4.16
N ASP A 122 -9.70 -7.76 3.68
CA ASP A 122 -10.68 -8.60 4.38
C ASP A 122 -10.10 -9.93 4.88
N SER A 123 -8.96 -10.36 4.35
CA SER A 123 -8.29 -11.60 4.74
C SER A 123 -6.78 -11.48 4.67
N GLY A 124 -6.08 -12.36 5.39
CA GLY A 124 -4.63 -12.48 5.36
C GLY A 124 -4.21 -13.90 5.64
N ARG A 125 -3.00 -14.25 5.22
CA ARG A 125 -2.43 -15.59 5.37
C ARG A 125 -0.96 -15.47 5.74
N LEU A 126 -0.52 -16.35 6.64
CA LEU A 126 0.88 -16.64 6.91
C LEU A 126 1.12 -18.13 6.69
N ASP A 127 2.24 -18.43 6.04
CA ASP A 127 2.76 -19.77 5.87
C ASP A 127 3.89 -19.98 6.88
N PHE A 128 3.89 -21.11 7.58
CA PHE A 128 4.84 -21.42 8.65
C PHE A 128 5.61 -22.72 8.34
N ASP A 129 6.90 -22.73 8.63
CA ASP A 129 7.70 -23.95 8.66
C ASP A 129 7.67 -24.57 10.07
N THR A 130 6.91 -25.66 10.22
CA THR A 130 6.75 -26.37 11.49
C THR A 130 7.73 -27.53 11.67
N GLY A 131 8.62 -27.79 10.70
CA GLY A 131 9.54 -28.93 10.75
C GLY A 131 8.84 -30.30 10.87
N GLY A 132 7.57 -30.40 10.44
CA GLY A 132 6.76 -31.61 10.55
C GLY A 132 6.08 -31.83 11.91
N ALA A 133 6.27 -30.93 12.89
CA ALA A 133 5.51 -30.95 14.13
C ALA A 133 4.08 -30.42 13.90
N GLY A 134 3.08 -31.12 14.45
CA GLY A 134 1.72 -30.60 14.51
C GLY A 134 1.65 -29.36 15.38
N LEU A 135 0.76 -28.42 15.05
CA LEU A 135 0.48 -27.24 15.88
C LEU A 135 -0.35 -27.65 17.11
N THR A 136 0.25 -28.35 18.07
CA THR A 136 -0.39 -28.71 19.34
C THR A 136 -0.13 -27.61 20.38
N GLY A 137 -1.19 -27.06 20.97
CA GLY A 137 -1.09 -26.08 22.08
C GLY A 137 -1.84 -24.76 21.91
N LEU A 138 -2.46 -24.48 20.76
CA LEU A 138 -3.37 -23.34 20.59
C LEU A 138 -4.76 -23.65 21.17
N ALA A 139 -4.82 -24.00 22.45
CA ALA A 139 -6.08 -23.96 23.16
C ALA A 139 -6.42 -22.48 23.40
N LEU A 140 -7.36 -21.95 22.61
CA LEU A 140 -8.05 -20.71 22.97
C LEU A 140 -8.83 -21.04 24.24
N SER A 141 -8.25 -20.77 25.41
CA SER A 141 -9.00 -20.76 26.66
C SER A 141 -10.12 -19.73 26.48
N ARG A 142 -11.36 -20.23 26.44
CA ARG A 142 -12.58 -19.42 26.38
C ARG A 142 -12.73 -18.56 27.63
#